data_AF-A0A968XAF3-F1
#
_entry.id   AF-A0A968XAF3-F1
#
_cell.length_a   1.000
_cell.length_b   1.000
_cell.length_c   1.000
_cell.angle_alpha   90.00
_cell.angle_beta   90.00
_cell.angle_gamma   90.00
#
_symmetry.space_group_name_H-M   'P 1'
#
loop_
_entity.id
_entity.type
_entity.pdbx_description
1 polymer ?
#
loop_
_entity_poly.entity_id
_entity_poly.type
_entity_poly.pdbx_seq_one_letter_code
_entity_poly.pdbx_strand_id
1 'polypeptide(L)'
;MTDAGKLSEEAAKPLLKLASTTPVLEVIRQISQAHSSFALVMDEAGKLVGIFTERDLVRSVAMDEALEQMQINQVMSPAVITINAAQAGDAIAVLDYFQRYEIRHLPVVDGNGQVQSVLTAKEVRSMLGPNDMLRLRQVEEVMSRQVIHVPPSLKLDRVAQVMSVHRVSCVVVVSAESLEQEVSTQSPRALMPIGILTERDIVQMFALEVDLGATSAEAVMSAPLMPIERHTSLWEAHLQMQQYRVRRLVVLGRQGELVGLVTQTSILRSLDPLELVRQIDAMQGAIDRSTQQLQAEVTARQQQAAELQLLHKKLQIANQELSALAYADGLTQVANRRSSIDPSPRNGSGCDGEGQYGFGALRCRSFQGL
;
A
#
# COMPACT_ATOMS: atom_id res chain seq x y z
N MET A 1 -4.63 12.32 19.42
CA MET A 1 -4.27 13.17 18.27
C MET A 1 -3.28 12.39 17.43
N THR A 2 -3.76 11.71 16.39
CA THR A 2 -2.95 10.87 15.49
C THR A 2 -2.50 11.68 14.27
N ASP A 3 -1.33 11.34 13.72
CA ASP A 3 -0.65 12.13 12.69
C ASP A 3 -1.25 11.93 11.29
N ALA A 4 -2.37 12.60 11.02
CA ALA A 4 -2.97 12.72 9.70
C ALA A 4 -2.17 13.73 8.82
N GLY A 5 -0.85 13.50 8.68
CA GLY A 5 0.10 14.56 8.35
C GLY A 5 1.27 14.20 7.42
N LYS A 6 1.18 13.13 6.60
CA LYS A 6 2.09 12.87 5.46
C LYS A 6 1.46 12.00 4.36
N LEU A 7 0.63 12.62 3.53
CA LEU A 7 0.57 12.23 2.12
C LEU A 7 1.86 12.72 1.44
N SER A 8 2.51 11.88 0.65
CA SER A 8 3.83 12.16 0.07
C SER A 8 3.85 13.42 -0.79
N GLU A 9 4.91 14.22 -0.68
CA GLU A 9 5.07 15.54 -1.31
C GLU A 9 5.39 15.48 -2.82
N GLU A 10 4.70 14.60 -3.55
CA GLU A 10 4.60 14.66 -5.01
C GLU A 10 3.60 15.77 -5.36
N ALA A 11 4.12 16.99 -5.58
CA ALA A 11 3.37 18.24 -5.69
C ALA A 11 2.00 18.07 -6.38
N ALA A 12 0.93 18.26 -5.59
CA ALA A 12 -0.43 17.88 -5.96
C ALA A 12 -0.84 18.51 -7.29
N LYS A 13 -0.96 17.67 -8.33
CA LYS A 13 -1.24 18.15 -9.69
C LYS A 13 -2.58 18.89 -9.71
N PRO A 14 -2.64 20.14 -10.21
CA PRO A 14 -3.85 20.94 -10.13
C PRO A 14 -5.01 20.23 -10.84
N LEU A 15 -6.18 20.26 -10.20
CA LEU A 15 -7.40 19.67 -10.77
C LEU A 15 -7.73 20.34 -12.10
N LEU A 16 -7.88 19.55 -13.16
CA LEU A 16 -8.36 20.03 -14.44
C LEU A 16 -9.85 20.34 -14.34
N LYS A 17 -10.18 21.60 -14.04
CA LYS A 17 -11.54 22.15 -13.94
C LYS A 17 -11.82 22.99 -15.19
N LEU A 18 -12.88 22.65 -15.92
CA LEU A 18 -13.24 23.26 -17.22
C LEU A 18 -14.68 23.78 -17.19
N ALA A 19 -15.01 24.74 -18.04
CA ALA A 19 -16.37 25.26 -18.16
C ALA A 19 -17.25 24.27 -18.94
N SER A 20 -18.54 24.22 -18.61
CA SER A 20 -19.53 23.37 -19.30
C SER A 20 -19.67 23.67 -20.79
N THR A 21 -19.29 24.88 -21.23
CA THR A 21 -19.30 25.34 -22.62
C THR A 21 -17.98 25.13 -23.36
N THR A 22 -16.92 24.61 -22.72
CA THR A 22 -15.62 24.37 -23.37
C THR A 22 -15.77 23.36 -24.53
N PRO A 23 -15.23 23.62 -25.73
CA PRO A 23 -15.28 22.68 -26.86
C PRO A 23 -14.59 21.35 -26.56
N VAL A 24 -15.16 20.23 -27.01
CA VAL A 24 -14.65 18.89 -26.68
C VAL A 24 -13.21 18.69 -27.17
N LEU A 25 -12.86 19.17 -28.37
CA LEU A 25 -11.48 19.13 -28.88
C LEU A 25 -10.48 19.84 -27.95
N GLU A 26 -10.87 20.96 -27.33
CA GLU A 26 -10.03 21.66 -26.36
C GLU A 26 -9.86 20.83 -25.07
N VAL A 27 -10.95 20.24 -24.56
CA VAL A 27 -10.91 19.35 -23.39
C VAL A 27 -9.97 18.17 -23.61
N ILE A 28 -9.99 17.56 -24.81
CA ILE A 28 -9.11 16.43 -25.16
C ILE A 28 -7.65 16.87 -25.16
N ARG A 29 -7.33 18.02 -25.79
CA ARG A 29 -5.96 18.59 -25.78
C ARG A 29 -5.49 18.87 -24.35
N GLN A 30 -6.34 19.48 -23.52
CA GLN A 30 -6.00 19.78 -22.13
C GLN A 30 -5.83 18.51 -21.28
N ILE A 31 -6.68 17.48 -21.42
CA ILE A 31 -6.52 16.17 -20.74
C ILE A 31 -5.19 15.51 -21.13
N SER A 32 -4.88 15.50 -22.44
CA SER A 32 -3.66 14.92 -22.99
C SER A 32 -2.40 15.64 -22.47
N GLN A 33 -2.35 16.98 -22.60
CA GLN A 33 -1.24 17.80 -22.07
C GLN A 33 -1.10 17.66 -20.55
N ALA A 34 -2.20 17.68 -19.80
CA ALA A 34 -2.20 17.44 -18.37
C ALA A 34 -1.89 15.98 -17.98
N HIS A 35 -1.73 15.05 -18.94
CA HIS A 35 -1.56 13.61 -18.73
C HIS A 35 -2.65 12.99 -17.82
N SER A 36 -3.81 13.64 -17.76
CA SER A 36 -4.92 13.27 -16.88
C SER A 36 -5.65 12.03 -17.43
N SER A 37 -6.54 11.44 -16.63
CA SER A 37 -7.56 10.52 -17.13
C SER A 37 -8.98 11.10 -17.13
N PHE A 38 -9.12 12.36 -16.71
CA PHE A 38 -10.41 13.05 -16.58
C PHE A 38 -10.27 14.58 -16.55
N ALA A 39 -11.39 15.27 -16.77
CA ALA A 39 -11.61 16.67 -16.43
C ALA A 39 -12.93 16.80 -15.63
N LEU A 40 -12.96 17.74 -14.70
CA LEU A 40 -14.16 18.14 -13.96
C LEU A 40 -14.85 19.28 -14.71
N VAL A 41 -16.17 19.18 -14.91
CA VAL A 41 -16.95 20.16 -15.65
C VAL A 41 -17.76 21.02 -14.68
N MET A 42 -17.59 22.33 -14.77
CA MET A 42 -18.19 23.34 -13.90
C MET A 42 -19.22 24.20 -14.64
N ASP A 43 -20.25 24.66 -13.94
CA ASP A 43 -21.12 25.74 -14.42
C ASP A 43 -20.51 27.13 -14.23
N GLU A 44 -21.22 28.17 -14.67
CA GLU A 44 -20.80 29.58 -14.56
C GLU A 44 -20.68 30.06 -13.09
N ALA A 45 -21.30 29.37 -12.14
CA ALA A 45 -21.16 29.61 -10.71
C ALA A 45 -19.99 28.82 -10.07
N GLY A 46 -19.22 28.08 -10.88
CA GLY A 46 -18.08 27.28 -10.45
C GLY A 46 -18.46 25.96 -9.74
N LYS A 47 -19.73 25.53 -9.82
CA LYS A 47 -20.21 24.30 -9.21
C LYS A 47 -20.02 23.11 -10.16
N LEU A 48 -19.66 21.95 -9.61
CA LEU A 48 -19.53 20.70 -10.37
C LEU A 48 -20.88 20.26 -10.96
N VAL A 49 -20.93 20.11 -12.28
CA VAL A 49 -22.11 19.62 -13.03
C VAL A 49 -21.86 18.30 -13.77
N GLY A 50 -20.60 17.96 -14.07
CA GLY A 50 -20.24 16.72 -14.74
C GLY A 50 -18.77 16.35 -14.63
N ILE A 51 -18.44 15.16 -15.14
CA ILE A 51 -17.08 14.66 -15.31
C ILE A 51 -16.93 14.08 -16.72
N PHE A 52 -15.78 14.29 -17.36
CA PHE A 52 -15.46 13.70 -18.66
C PHE A 52 -14.14 12.94 -18.54
N THR A 53 -14.05 11.74 -19.13
CA THR A 53 -12.92 10.82 -18.92
C THR A 53 -12.35 10.28 -20.23
N GLU A 54 -11.19 9.60 -20.15
CA GLU A 54 -10.61 8.81 -21.26
C GLU A 54 -11.65 7.88 -21.93
N ARG A 55 -12.68 7.43 -21.19
CA ARG A 55 -13.75 6.56 -21.68
C ARG A 55 -14.87 7.30 -22.42
N ASP A 56 -15.25 8.49 -21.97
CA ASP A 56 -16.33 9.25 -22.61
C ASP A 56 -15.92 9.65 -24.03
N LEU A 57 -14.64 9.99 -24.25
CA LEU A 57 -14.09 10.18 -25.60
C LEU A 57 -14.18 8.90 -26.44
N VAL A 58 -13.74 7.76 -25.90
CA VAL A 58 -13.77 6.47 -26.63
C VAL A 58 -15.20 6.07 -27.00
N ARG A 59 -16.19 6.39 -26.17
CA ARG A 59 -17.62 6.23 -26.48
C ARG A 59 -18.04 7.13 -27.64
N SER A 60 -17.69 8.41 -27.61
CA SER A 60 -18.03 9.39 -28.66
C SER A 60 -17.41 9.05 -30.01
N VAL A 61 -16.11 8.69 -30.03
CA VAL A 61 -15.42 8.19 -31.23
C VAL A 61 -16.07 6.91 -31.76
N ALA A 62 -16.49 6.01 -30.87
CA ALA A 62 -17.20 4.79 -31.26
C ALA A 62 -18.60 5.05 -31.85
N MET A 63 -19.18 6.23 -31.61
CA MET A 63 -20.51 6.64 -32.09
C MET A 63 -20.47 7.51 -33.35
N ASP A 64 -19.28 7.78 -33.91
CA ASP A 64 -19.07 8.67 -35.06
C ASP A 64 -19.62 10.10 -34.80
N GLU A 65 -19.48 10.56 -33.55
CA GLU A 65 -19.93 11.90 -33.13
C GLU A 65 -19.01 12.98 -33.72
N ALA A 66 -19.60 14.07 -34.24
CA ALA A 66 -18.90 15.23 -34.78
C ALA A 66 -18.26 16.11 -33.69
N LEU A 67 -17.32 15.53 -32.94
CA LEU A 67 -16.68 16.06 -31.73
C LEU A 67 -16.03 17.45 -31.90
N GLU A 68 -15.64 17.81 -33.12
CA GLU A 68 -15.11 19.13 -33.47
C GLU A 68 -16.08 20.27 -33.15
N GLN A 69 -17.39 20.01 -33.22
CA GLN A 69 -18.46 21.00 -33.06
C GLN A 69 -19.17 20.90 -31.70
N MET A 70 -18.80 19.92 -30.87
CA MET A 70 -19.47 19.64 -29.61
C MET A 70 -18.90 20.43 -28.43
N GLN A 71 -19.76 20.73 -27.46
CA GLN A 71 -19.40 21.26 -26.15
C GLN A 71 -19.33 20.14 -25.11
N ILE A 72 -18.50 20.29 -24.08
CA ILE A 72 -18.27 19.24 -23.10
C ILE A 72 -19.53 18.85 -22.32
N ASN A 73 -20.48 19.77 -22.14
CA ASN A 73 -21.80 19.51 -21.55
C ASN A 73 -22.65 18.47 -22.30
N GLN A 74 -22.40 18.21 -23.59
CA GLN A 74 -23.14 17.25 -24.42
C GLN A 74 -22.64 15.81 -24.22
N VAL A 75 -21.36 15.63 -23.90
CA VAL A 75 -20.69 14.30 -23.86
C VAL A 75 -20.16 13.90 -22.47
N MET A 76 -20.12 14.82 -21.50
CA MET A 76 -19.78 14.52 -20.12
C MET A 76 -20.76 13.53 -19.47
N SER A 77 -20.30 12.80 -18.46
CA SER A 77 -21.17 12.11 -17.51
C SER A 77 -21.72 13.12 -16.49
N PRO A 78 -23.04 13.42 -16.47
CA PRO A 78 -23.64 14.36 -15.53
C PRO A 78 -23.88 13.73 -14.15
N ALA A 79 -24.38 14.53 -13.19
CA ALA A 79 -24.79 14.06 -11.86
C ALA A 79 -23.69 13.28 -11.12
N VAL A 80 -22.49 13.86 -11.08
CA VAL A 80 -21.28 13.22 -10.53
C VAL A 80 -21.48 12.80 -9.07
N ILE A 81 -21.21 11.53 -8.77
CA ILE A 81 -21.16 11.03 -7.39
C ILE A 81 -19.96 11.66 -6.67
N THR A 82 -20.20 12.29 -5.52
CA THR A 82 -19.17 12.97 -4.72
C THR A 82 -19.13 12.44 -3.29
N ILE A 83 -17.97 12.50 -2.64
CA ILE A 83 -17.80 12.20 -1.21
C ILE A 83 -17.51 13.50 -0.43
N ASN A 84 -18.00 13.60 0.81
CA ASN A 84 -17.66 14.73 1.66
C ASN A 84 -16.23 14.59 2.22
N ALA A 85 -15.52 15.72 2.40
CA ALA A 85 -14.17 15.76 2.96
C ALA A 85 -14.01 15.01 4.30
N ALA A 86 -15.05 14.97 5.15
CA ALA A 86 -15.02 14.22 6.41
C ALA A 86 -15.00 12.69 6.25
N GLN A 87 -15.45 12.17 5.11
CA GLN A 87 -15.44 10.73 4.77
C GLN A 87 -14.31 10.37 3.80
N ALA A 88 -13.67 11.35 3.15
CA ALA A 88 -12.63 11.15 2.14
C ALA A 88 -11.34 10.49 2.66
N GLY A 89 -11.14 10.42 3.98
CA GLY A 89 -10.03 9.70 4.62
C GLY A 89 -10.28 8.21 4.87
N ASP A 90 -11.53 7.73 4.72
CA ASP A 90 -11.88 6.32 4.92
C ASP A 90 -11.73 5.54 3.60
N ALA A 91 -10.66 4.75 3.52
CA ALA A 91 -10.36 3.93 2.35
C ALA A 91 -11.43 2.87 2.05
N ILE A 92 -12.13 2.36 3.08
CA ILE A 92 -13.17 1.33 2.94
C ILE A 92 -14.44 1.97 2.38
N ALA A 93 -14.82 3.15 2.88
CA ALA A 93 -15.91 3.93 2.31
C ALA A 93 -15.63 4.30 0.84
N VAL A 94 -14.44 4.82 0.53
CA VAL A 94 -14.07 5.17 -0.85
C VAL A 94 -14.07 3.95 -1.78
N LEU A 95 -13.68 2.78 -1.26
CA LEU A 95 -13.75 1.51 -1.99
C LEU A 95 -15.20 1.04 -2.24
N ASP A 96 -16.12 1.17 -1.27
CA ASP A 96 -17.56 0.96 -1.49
C ASP A 96 -18.08 1.86 -2.62
N TYR A 97 -17.78 3.16 -2.58
CA TYR A 97 -18.20 4.08 -3.66
C TYR A 97 -17.68 3.64 -5.04
N PHE A 98 -16.42 3.20 -5.17
CA PHE A 98 -15.87 2.69 -6.44
C PHE A 98 -16.52 1.38 -6.90
N GLN A 99 -16.87 0.47 -5.97
CA GLN A 99 -17.46 -0.82 -6.31
C GLN A 99 -18.96 -0.67 -6.63
N ARG A 100 -19.71 0.00 -5.76
CA ARG A 100 -21.17 0.17 -5.79
C ARG A 100 -21.67 1.02 -6.96
N TYR A 101 -20.95 2.07 -7.34
CA TYR A 101 -21.32 2.96 -8.46
C TYR A 101 -20.49 2.70 -9.73
N GLU A 102 -19.62 1.69 -9.73
CA GLU A 102 -18.67 1.34 -10.82
C GLU A 102 -17.72 2.48 -11.28
N ILE A 103 -17.60 3.56 -10.49
CA ILE A 103 -16.78 4.73 -10.79
C ILE A 103 -15.29 4.51 -10.47
N ARG A 104 -14.40 5.24 -11.18
CA ARG A 104 -12.94 5.21 -10.99
C ARG A 104 -12.37 6.51 -10.40
N HIS A 105 -13.25 7.50 -10.22
CA HIS A 105 -12.95 8.89 -9.87
C HIS A 105 -14.08 9.39 -8.96
N LEU A 106 -13.75 9.84 -7.75
CA LEU A 106 -14.72 10.29 -6.74
C LEU A 106 -14.30 11.67 -6.23
N PRO A 107 -14.90 12.77 -6.74
CA PRO A 107 -14.60 14.11 -6.28
C PRO A 107 -14.93 14.32 -4.81
N VAL A 108 -14.01 14.95 -4.10
CA VAL A 108 -14.17 15.34 -2.70
C VAL A 108 -14.72 16.75 -2.63
N VAL A 109 -15.85 16.94 -1.96
CA VAL A 109 -16.49 18.24 -1.77
C VAL A 109 -16.45 18.69 -0.32
N ASP A 110 -16.35 20.01 -0.13
CA ASP A 110 -16.48 20.66 1.17
C ASP A 110 -17.96 20.82 1.60
N GLY A 111 -18.21 21.49 2.73
CA GLY A 111 -19.55 21.78 3.21
C GLY A 111 -20.38 22.73 2.34
N ASN A 112 -19.76 23.39 1.36
CA ASN A 112 -20.40 24.29 0.39
C ASN A 112 -20.62 23.60 -0.98
N GLY A 113 -20.23 22.33 -1.13
CA GLY A 113 -20.29 21.60 -2.39
C GLY A 113 -19.12 21.92 -3.36
N GLN A 114 -18.08 22.62 -2.90
CA GLN A 114 -16.93 22.99 -3.71
C GLN A 114 -15.90 21.86 -3.77
N VAL A 115 -15.43 21.52 -4.98
CA VAL A 115 -14.51 20.39 -5.19
C VAL A 115 -13.08 20.74 -4.77
N GLN A 116 -12.57 20.03 -3.76
CA GLN A 116 -11.22 20.19 -3.21
C GLN A 116 -10.21 19.26 -3.90
N SER A 117 -10.55 17.98 -4.07
CA SER A 117 -9.69 16.95 -4.67
C SER A 117 -10.52 15.90 -5.42
N VAL A 118 -9.88 14.90 -6.01
CA VAL A 118 -10.55 13.72 -6.59
C VAL A 118 -9.79 12.48 -6.17
N LEU A 119 -10.50 11.54 -5.54
CA LEU A 119 -9.94 10.24 -5.17
C LEU A 119 -10.02 9.29 -6.36
N THR A 120 -8.96 8.51 -6.54
CA THR A 120 -8.86 7.46 -7.57
C THR A 120 -8.30 6.18 -6.95
N ALA A 121 -8.07 5.18 -7.80
CA ALA A 121 -7.34 3.97 -7.46
C ALA A 121 -5.95 4.20 -6.84
N LYS A 122 -5.29 5.36 -7.04
CA LYS A 122 -4.01 5.69 -6.39
C LYS A 122 -4.20 5.99 -4.90
N GLU A 123 -5.18 6.82 -4.58
CA GLU A 123 -5.41 7.35 -3.24
C GLU A 123 -5.84 6.23 -2.27
N VAL A 124 -6.78 5.37 -2.67
CA VAL A 124 -7.20 4.19 -1.87
C VAL A 124 -6.01 3.29 -1.52
N ARG A 125 -5.10 3.02 -2.46
CA ARG A 125 -3.89 2.22 -2.16
C ARG A 125 -2.93 2.93 -1.21
N SER A 126 -2.82 4.25 -1.30
CA SER A 126 -1.99 5.03 -0.36
C SER A 126 -2.55 5.03 1.07
N MET A 127 -3.88 5.00 1.21
CA MET A 127 -4.57 4.92 2.51
C MET A 127 -4.51 3.52 3.12
N LEU A 128 -4.67 2.46 2.32
CA LEU A 128 -4.62 1.07 2.80
C LEU A 128 -3.18 0.58 3.09
N GLY A 129 -2.14 1.32 2.70
CA GLY A 129 -0.74 1.03 3.08
C GLY A 129 -0.13 -0.23 2.46
N PRO A 130 0.95 -0.79 3.06
CA PRO A 130 1.60 -2.01 2.60
C PRO A 130 0.71 -3.24 2.85
N ASN A 131 -0.12 -3.61 1.88
CA ASN A 131 -1.14 -4.63 2.06
C ASN A 131 -0.58 -6.05 2.00
N ASP A 132 -0.45 -6.71 3.16
CA ASP A 132 -0.14 -8.14 3.21
C ASP A 132 -1.25 -9.00 2.57
N MET A 133 -2.50 -8.54 2.54
CA MET A 133 -3.57 -9.16 1.75
C MET A 133 -3.24 -9.32 0.27
N LEU A 134 -2.45 -8.41 -0.32
CA LEU A 134 -2.01 -8.52 -1.71
C LEU A 134 -0.84 -9.48 -1.89
N ARG A 135 -0.14 -9.86 -0.80
CA ARG A 135 0.89 -10.91 -0.81
C ARG A 135 0.27 -12.31 -0.73
N LEU A 136 -0.85 -12.43 -0.02
CA LEU A 136 -1.56 -13.69 0.20
C LEU A 136 -2.38 -14.18 -1.01
N ARG A 137 -2.51 -13.36 -2.06
CA ARG A 137 -3.30 -13.66 -3.27
C ARG A 137 -2.45 -13.62 -4.54
N GLN A 138 -2.77 -14.47 -5.50
CA GLN A 138 -2.09 -14.59 -6.80
C GLN A 138 -2.88 -13.96 -7.95
N VAL A 139 -2.17 -13.58 -9.02
CA VAL A 139 -2.74 -13.00 -10.25
C VAL A 139 -3.86 -13.86 -10.84
N GLU A 140 -3.74 -15.19 -10.83
CA GLU A 140 -4.73 -16.09 -11.42
C GLU A 140 -6.10 -16.11 -10.72
N GLU A 141 -6.19 -15.61 -9.49
CA GLU A 141 -7.46 -15.47 -8.78
C GLU A 141 -8.29 -14.28 -9.29
N VAL A 142 -7.63 -13.24 -9.81
CA VAL A 142 -8.26 -11.93 -10.10
C VAL A 142 -8.12 -11.49 -11.56
N MET A 143 -7.33 -12.22 -12.36
CA MET A 143 -7.16 -11.93 -13.79
C MET A 143 -8.44 -12.23 -14.57
N SER A 144 -8.75 -11.35 -15.53
CA SER A 144 -9.77 -11.61 -16.54
C SER A 144 -9.23 -12.65 -17.52
N ARG A 145 -9.81 -13.87 -17.51
CA ARG A 145 -9.48 -14.96 -18.45
C ARG A 145 -10.06 -14.72 -19.85
N GLN A 146 -11.25 -14.11 -19.92
CA GLN A 146 -11.85 -13.64 -21.18
C GLN A 146 -11.27 -12.28 -21.55
N VAL A 147 -10.10 -12.27 -22.19
CA VAL A 147 -9.43 -11.04 -22.64
C VAL A 147 -9.98 -10.62 -24.01
N ILE A 148 -10.49 -9.39 -24.11
CA ILE A 148 -10.89 -8.80 -25.38
C ILE A 148 -9.63 -8.49 -26.20
N HIS A 149 -9.60 -8.98 -27.44
CA HIS A 149 -8.43 -8.95 -28.30
C HIS A 149 -8.80 -8.63 -29.76
N VAL A 150 -7.83 -8.15 -30.53
CA VAL A 150 -8.02 -7.64 -31.90
C VAL A 150 -6.85 -8.04 -32.82
N PRO A 151 -7.06 -8.19 -34.14
CA PRO A 151 -5.96 -8.36 -35.09
C PRO A 151 -5.15 -7.05 -35.27
N PRO A 152 -3.88 -7.13 -35.69
CA PRO A 152 -2.98 -5.99 -35.85
C PRO A 152 -3.51 -4.93 -36.82
N SER A 153 -4.16 -5.37 -37.89
CA SER A 153 -4.67 -4.53 -38.99
C SER A 153 -5.97 -3.80 -38.66
N LEU A 154 -6.62 -4.06 -37.51
CA LEU A 154 -7.88 -3.41 -37.14
C LEU A 154 -7.68 -1.91 -36.95
N LYS A 155 -8.61 -1.11 -37.47
CA LYS A 155 -8.56 0.36 -37.44
C LYS A 155 -8.96 0.93 -36.07
N LEU A 156 -8.44 2.09 -35.71
CA LEU A 156 -8.59 2.66 -34.36
C LEU A 156 -10.03 3.10 -34.04
N ASP A 157 -10.81 3.50 -35.04
CA ASP A 157 -12.27 3.69 -34.92
C ASP A 157 -12.96 2.39 -34.45
N ARG A 158 -12.61 1.25 -35.06
CA ARG A 158 -13.15 -0.07 -34.74
C ARG A 158 -12.60 -0.60 -33.41
N VAL A 159 -11.37 -0.29 -33.06
CA VAL A 159 -10.82 -0.56 -31.72
C VAL A 159 -11.57 0.23 -30.65
N ALA A 160 -11.90 1.50 -30.89
CA ALA A 160 -12.74 2.30 -29.98
C ALA A 160 -14.15 1.72 -29.85
N GLN A 161 -14.77 1.25 -30.95
CA GLN A 161 -16.05 0.54 -30.94
C GLN A 161 -15.98 -0.75 -30.11
N VAL A 162 -14.93 -1.58 -30.28
CA VAL A 162 -14.70 -2.78 -29.47
C VAL A 162 -14.55 -2.43 -27.98
N MET A 163 -13.78 -1.40 -27.63
CA MET A 163 -13.65 -0.94 -26.23
C MET A 163 -14.99 -0.47 -25.65
N SER A 164 -15.76 0.31 -26.41
CA SER A 164 -17.05 0.86 -26.00
C SER A 164 -18.09 -0.25 -25.77
N VAL A 165 -18.28 -1.13 -26.76
CA VAL A 165 -19.26 -2.24 -26.71
C VAL A 165 -18.96 -3.23 -25.58
N HIS A 166 -17.69 -3.64 -25.43
CA HIS A 166 -17.29 -4.57 -24.36
C HIS A 166 -17.01 -3.86 -23.01
N ARG A 167 -17.13 -2.52 -22.94
CA ARG A 167 -16.87 -1.67 -21.76
C ARG A 167 -15.44 -1.83 -21.17
N VAL A 168 -14.49 -2.27 -21.98
CA VAL A 168 -13.10 -2.54 -21.56
C VAL A 168 -12.18 -1.33 -21.74
N SER A 169 -11.24 -1.15 -20.81
CA SER A 169 -10.29 -0.02 -20.88
C SER A 169 -9.11 -0.23 -21.84
N CYS A 170 -9.06 -1.37 -22.51
CA CYS A 170 -7.98 -1.83 -23.37
C CYS A 170 -8.36 -3.09 -24.13
N VAL A 171 -7.66 -3.33 -25.25
CA VAL A 171 -7.65 -4.57 -26.01
C VAL A 171 -6.22 -5.08 -26.15
N VAL A 172 -6.04 -6.40 -26.20
CA VAL A 172 -4.73 -7.01 -26.53
C VAL A 172 -4.67 -7.27 -28.04
N VAL A 173 -3.60 -6.82 -28.68
CA VAL A 173 -3.36 -7.11 -30.10
C VAL A 173 -2.70 -8.48 -30.21
N VAL A 174 -3.25 -9.36 -31.03
CA VAL A 174 -2.79 -10.76 -31.19
C VAL A 174 -2.42 -11.05 -32.65
N SER A 175 -1.44 -11.92 -32.91
CA SER A 175 -0.93 -12.14 -34.27
C SER A 175 -2.01 -12.68 -35.21
N ALA A 176 -2.00 -12.24 -36.46
CA ALA A 176 -2.93 -12.70 -37.50
C ALA A 176 -2.86 -14.22 -37.70
N GLU A 177 -1.67 -14.80 -37.60
CA GLU A 177 -1.43 -16.25 -37.64
C GLU A 177 -2.23 -16.98 -36.55
N SER A 178 -2.20 -16.48 -35.31
CA SER A 178 -3.03 -17.03 -34.22
C SER A 178 -4.52 -16.74 -34.43
N LEU A 179 -4.85 -15.65 -35.12
CA LEU A 179 -6.14 -15.27 -35.72
C LEU A 179 -6.74 -16.30 -36.71
N GLU A 180 -5.90 -17.12 -37.35
CA GLU A 180 -6.30 -18.01 -38.45
C GLU A 180 -6.29 -19.50 -38.07
N GLN A 181 -5.62 -19.89 -36.98
CA GLN A 181 -5.61 -21.27 -36.48
C GLN A 181 -7.01 -21.85 -36.22
N GLU A 182 -7.33 -22.99 -36.84
CA GLU A 182 -8.61 -23.70 -36.62
C GLU A 182 -8.76 -24.21 -35.18
N VAL A 183 -9.99 -24.22 -34.67
CA VAL A 183 -10.32 -24.72 -33.32
C VAL A 183 -10.42 -26.24 -33.34
N SER A 184 -9.28 -26.92 -33.17
CA SER A 184 -9.26 -28.36 -32.94
C SER A 184 -9.96 -28.73 -31.62
N THR A 185 -10.73 -29.81 -31.62
CA THR A 185 -11.42 -30.31 -30.42
C THR A 185 -10.49 -30.82 -29.32
N GLN A 186 -9.18 -30.92 -29.57
CA GLN A 186 -8.19 -31.46 -28.64
C GLN A 186 -7.30 -30.39 -27.97
N SER A 187 -7.22 -29.19 -28.54
CA SER A 187 -6.40 -28.08 -28.01
C SER A 187 -7.12 -26.74 -28.19
N PRO A 188 -7.31 -25.94 -27.12
CA PRO A 188 -7.85 -24.59 -27.25
C PRO A 188 -6.88 -23.69 -28.04
N ARG A 189 -7.45 -22.71 -28.74
CA ARG A 189 -6.73 -21.76 -29.59
C ARG A 189 -5.65 -20.99 -28.81
N ALA A 190 -4.38 -21.17 -29.18
CA ALA A 190 -3.25 -20.44 -28.59
C ALA A 190 -3.11 -19.05 -29.22
N LEU A 191 -3.82 -18.06 -28.67
CA LEU A 191 -3.69 -16.66 -29.08
C LEU A 191 -2.31 -16.11 -28.68
N MET A 192 -1.56 -15.55 -29.64
CA MET A 192 -0.21 -15.04 -29.41
C MET A 192 -0.24 -13.50 -29.35
N PRO A 193 -0.11 -12.88 -28.17
CA PRO A 193 -0.27 -11.45 -28.00
C PRO A 193 1.03 -10.71 -28.33
N ILE A 194 0.93 -9.69 -29.19
CA ILE A 194 2.07 -8.94 -29.75
C ILE A 194 2.15 -7.48 -29.25
N GLY A 195 1.05 -6.94 -28.72
CA GLY A 195 1.01 -5.60 -28.13
C GLY A 195 -0.30 -5.31 -27.41
N ILE A 196 -0.45 -4.12 -26.85
CA ILE A 196 -1.66 -3.69 -26.13
C ILE A 196 -2.03 -2.25 -26.49
N LEU A 197 -3.34 -1.98 -26.58
CA LEU A 197 -3.91 -0.67 -26.92
C LEU A 197 -5.03 -0.34 -25.93
N THR A 198 -5.14 0.92 -25.51
CA THR A 198 -5.87 1.33 -24.31
C THR A 198 -6.70 2.61 -24.52
N GLU A 199 -7.65 2.90 -23.62
CA GLU A 199 -8.48 4.14 -23.64
C GLU A 199 -7.61 5.39 -23.89
N ARG A 200 -6.40 5.42 -23.32
CA ARG A 200 -5.43 6.54 -23.43
C ARG A 200 -4.80 6.69 -24.81
N ASP A 201 -4.55 5.60 -25.52
CA ASP A 201 -3.80 5.65 -26.77
C ASP A 201 -4.71 6.19 -27.89
N ILE A 202 -6.01 5.86 -27.85
CA ILE A 202 -7.05 6.51 -28.66
C ILE A 202 -7.13 8.02 -28.35
N VAL A 203 -7.14 8.41 -27.07
CA VAL A 203 -7.13 9.83 -26.65
C VAL A 203 -5.89 10.55 -27.18
N GLN A 204 -4.72 9.92 -27.14
CA GLN A 204 -3.47 10.51 -27.61
C GLN A 204 -3.44 10.64 -29.14
N MET A 205 -3.89 9.64 -29.89
CA MET A 205 -3.95 9.72 -31.35
C MET A 205 -4.94 10.80 -31.81
N PHE A 206 -6.12 10.88 -31.19
CA PHE A 206 -7.10 11.95 -31.47
C PHE A 206 -6.53 13.34 -31.14
N ALA A 207 -5.84 13.48 -30.00
CA ALA A 207 -5.18 14.74 -29.60
C ALA A 207 -4.00 15.15 -30.51
N LEU A 208 -3.50 14.23 -31.35
CA LEU A 208 -2.47 14.44 -32.36
C LEU A 208 -3.04 14.57 -33.78
N GLU A 209 -4.36 14.72 -33.92
CA GLU A 209 -5.06 14.91 -35.21
C GLU A 209 -4.83 13.75 -36.20
N VAL A 210 -4.63 12.53 -35.66
CA VAL A 210 -4.42 11.29 -36.44
C VAL A 210 -5.75 10.70 -36.90
N ASP A 211 -5.86 10.37 -38.19
CA ASP A 211 -7.00 9.63 -38.75
C ASP A 211 -7.11 8.22 -38.13
N LEU A 212 -8.13 8.04 -37.30
CA LEU A 212 -8.41 6.79 -36.60
C LEU A 212 -8.99 5.70 -37.51
N GLY A 213 -9.59 6.04 -38.65
CA GLY A 213 -10.09 5.09 -39.64
C GLY A 213 -8.99 4.60 -40.59
N ALA A 214 -7.98 5.43 -40.88
CA ALA A 214 -6.81 5.04 -41.66
C ALA A 214 -5.77 4.24 -40.85
N THR A 215 -5.58 4.57 -39.57
CA THR A 215 -4.51 4.00 -38.72
C THR A 215 -4.87 2.60 -38.20
N SER A 216 -3.96 1.62 -38.26
CA SER A 216 -4.13 0.28 -37.68
C SER A 216 -3.59 0.17 -36.24
N ALA A 217 -4.12 -0.78 -35.48
CA ALA A 217 -3.75 -1.02 -34.09
C ALA A 217 -2.24 -1.31 -33.90
N GLU A 218 -1.63 -2.06 -34.83
CA GLU A 218 -0.20 -2.38 -34.81
C GLU A 218 0.71 -1.16 -34.88
N ALA A 219 0.26 -0.07 -35.51
CA ALA A 219 1.07 1.14 -35.73
C ALA A 219 1.22 2.00 -34.47
N VAL A 220 0.37 1.78 -33.46
CA VAL A 220 0.30 2.61 -32.23
C VAL A 220 0.25 1.79 -30.93
N MET A 221 0.16 0.46 -31.01
CA MET A 221 0.13 -0.41 -29.83
C MET A 221 1.44 -0.32 -29.02
N SER A 222 1.33 -0.43 -27.70
CA SER A 222 2.50 -0.61 -26.83
C SER A 222 3.08 -2.02 -27.02
N ALA A 223 4.31 -2.10 -27.52
CA ALA A 223 5.10 -3.30 -27.69
C ALA A 223 6.59 -3.04 -27.36
N PRO A 224 7.36 -4.03 -26.88
CA PRO A 224 6.93 -5.38 -26.49
C PRO A 224 6.01 -5.34 -25.26
N LEU A 225 5.22 -6.39 -25.08
CA LEU A 225 4.40 -6.55 -23.89
C LEU A 225 5.27 -6.71 -22.63
N MET A 226 4.76 -6.19 -21.51
CA MET A 226 5.29 -6.45 -20.17
C MET A 226 4.47 -7.60 -19.55
N PRO A 227 4.97 -8.85 -19.59
CA PRO A 227 4.23 -10.00 -19.09
C PRO A 227 4.25 -10.06 -17.56
N ILE A 228 3.32 -10.82 -16.99
CA ILE A 228 3.38 -11.28 -15.61
C ILE A 228 2.99 -12.76 -15.54
N GLU A 229 3.59 -13.52 -14.62
CA GLU A 229 3.20 -14.91 -14.41
C GLU A 229 1.91 -14.99 -13.61
N ARG A 230 1.06 -15.97 -13.93
CA ARG A 230 -0.25 -16.14 -13.28
C ARG A 230 -0.17 -16.46 -11.78
N HIS A 231 0.98 -16.97 -11.32
CA HIS A 231 1.23 -17.32 -9.92
C HIS A 231 1.96 -16.23 -9.11
N THR A 232 2.34 -15.12 -9.74
CA THR A 232 2.90 -13.94 -9.07
C THR A 232 1.88 -13.34 -8.08
N SER A 233 2.33 -12.78 -6.96
CA SER A 233 1.41 -12.15 -6.00
C SER A 233 0.79 -10.86 -6.53
N LEU A 234 -0.38 -10.46 -6.02
CA LEU A 234 -0.99 -9.18 -6.38
C LEU A 234 -0.15 -7.98 -5.93
N TRP A 235 0.67 -8.16 -4.88
CA TRP A 235 1.62 -7.16 -4.41
C TRP A 235 2.75 -6.93 -5.42
N GLU A 236 3.37 -8.00 -5.92
CA GLU A 236 4.39 -7.92 -6.98
C GLU A 236 3.80 -7.38 -8.28
N ALA A 237 2.58 -7.82 -8.64
CA ALA A 237 1.84 -7.26 -9.78
C ALA A 237 1.60 -5.75 -9.62
N HIS A 238 1.27 -5.28 -8.41
CA HIS A 238 1.10 -3.87 -8.12
C HIS A 238 2.43 -3.10 -8.23
N LEU A 239 3.53 -3.62 -7.67
CA LEU A 239 4.86 -3.03 -7.78
C LEU A 239 5.32 -2.92 -9.24
N GLN A 240 5.16 -4.00 -10.03
CA GLN A 240 5.48 -4.02 -11.46
C GLN A 240 4.65 -2.99 -12.24
N MET A 241 3.37 -2.81 -11.89
CA MET A 241 2.53 -1.73 -12.41
C MET A 241 3.02 -0.32 -12.02
N GLN A 242 3.59 -0.12 -10.82
CA GLN A 242 4.19 1.18 -10.46
C GLN A 242 5.51 1.41 -11.21
N GLN A 243 6.39 0.41 -11.26
CA GLN A 243 7.71 0.48 -11.90
C GLN A 243 7.61 0.83 -13.39
N TYR A 244 6.75 0.13 -14.14
CA TYR A 244 6.51 0.43 -15.56
C TYR A 244 5.46 1.54 -15.79
N ARG A 245 4.90 2.13 -14.72
CA ARG A 245 3.85 3.16 -14.74
C ARG A 245 2.57 2.77 -15.50
N VAL A 246 2.33 1.46 -15.67
CA VAL A 246 1.15 0.90 -16.36
C VAL A 246 -0.01 0.63 -15.40
N ARG A 247 -1.24 0.64 -15.93
CA ARG A 247 -2.47 0.32 -15.17
C ARG A 247 -2.90 -1.16 -15.30
N ARG A 248 -2.16 -1.95 -16.08
CA ARG A 248 -2.54 -3.28 -16.58
C ARG A 248 -1.29 -4.07 -16.98
N LEU A 249 -1.33 -5.40 -16.82
CA LEU A 249 -0.29 -6.35 -17.23
C LEU A 249 -0.96 -7.54 -17.92
N VAL A 250 -0.33 -8.06 -18.98
CA VAL A 250 -0.82 -9.23 -19.72
C VAL A 250 -0.26 -10.49 -19.07
N VAL A 251 -1.13 -11.46 -18.78
CA VAL A 251 -0.75 -12.73 -18.18
C VAL A 251 -0.49 -13.73 -19.31
N LEU A 252 0.74 -14.20 -19.42
CA LEU A 252 1.15 -15.18 -20.42
C LEU A 252 1.25 -16.57 -19.83
N GLY A 253 1.06 -17.58 -20.68
CA GLY A 253 1.33 -18.97 -20.37
C GLY A 253 2.74 -19.40 -20.77
N ARG A 254 2.98 -20.73 -20.79
CA ARG A 254 4.33 -21.30 -20.96
C ARG A 254 4.86 -21.27 -22.39
N GLN A 255 3.99 -21.05 -23.37
CA GLN A 255 4.30 -20.94 -24.79
C GLN A 255 4.28 -19.48 -25.27
N GLY A 256 4.05 -18.52 -24.37
CA GLY A 256 3.82 -17.11 -24.69
C GLY A 256 2.35 -16.78 -25.01
N GLU A 257 1.44 -17.75 -24.84
CA GLU A 257 0.02 -17.63 -25.15
C GLU A 257 -0.73 -16.72 -24.17
N LEU A 258 -1.77 -16.04 -24.66
CA LEU A 258 -2.61 -15.13 -23.87
C LEU A 258 -3.50 -15.90 -22.88
N VAL A 259 -3.12 -15.92 -21.61
CA VAL A 259 -3.84 -16.63 -20.53
C VAL A 259 -4.79 -15.70 -19.74
N GLY A 260 -4.50 -14.40 -19.69
CA GLY A 260 -5.35 -13.44 -18.99
C GLY A 260 -4.86 -11.99 -19.02
N LEU A 261 -5.59 -11.13 -18.32
CA LEU A 261 -5.26 -9.72 -18.11
C LEU A 261 -5.51 -9.34 -16.65
N VAL A 262 -4.54 -8.72 -16.00
CA VAL A 262 -4.68 -8.17 -14.64
C VAL A 262 -4.53 -6.65 -14.67
N THR A 263 -5.32 -5.94 -13.85
CA THR A 263 -5.39 -4.47 -13.86
C THR A 263 -5.40 -3.91 -12.44
N GLN A 264 -5.05 -2.63 -12.28
CA GLN A 264 -5.20 -1.94 -10.98
C GLN A 264 -6.66 -1.99 -10.47
N THR A 265 -7.65 -2.03 -11.36
CA THR A 265 -9.07 -2.16 -11.01
C THR A 265 -9.44 -3.57 -10.55
N SER A 266 -8.89 -4.63 -11.15
CA SER A 266 -9.16 -6.01 -10.70
C SER A 266 -8.45 -6.34 -9.38
N ILE A 267 -7.26 -5.77 -9.15
CA ILE A 267 -6.57 -5.83 -7.84
C ILE A 267 -7.38 -5.09 -6.75
N LEU A 268 -7.95 -3.91 -7.04
CA LEU A 268 -8.80 -3.21 -6.07
C LEU A 268 -10.17 -3.88 -5.86
N ARG A 269 -10.78 -4.46 -6.90
CA ARG A 269 -12.01 -5.26 -6.79
C ARG A 269 -11.79 -6.62 -6.09
N SER A 270 -10.54 -7.04 -5.87
CA SER A 270 -10.23 -8.23 -5.07
C SER A 270 -10.10 -7.96 -3.57
N LEU A 271 -10.23 -6.69 -3.17
CA LEU A 271 -10.38 -6.25 -1.79
C LEU A 271 -11.88 -6.03 -1.53
N ASP A 272 -12.48 -6.85 -0.68
CA ASP A 272 -13.89 -6.73 -0.28
C ASP A 272 -13.97 -5.81 0.96
N PRO A 273 -14.74 -4.69 0.93
CA PRO A 273 -14.95 -3.83 2.08
C PRO A 273 -15.40 -4.56 3.36
N LEU A 274 -16.23 -5.59 3.25
CA LEU A 274 -16.73 -6.36 4.39
C LEU A 274 -15.65 -7.27 4.98
N GLU A 275 -14.80 -7.85 4.12
CA GLU A 275 -13.67 -8.67 4.57
C GLU A 275 -12.59 -7.79 5.23
N LEU A 276 -12.36 -6.58 4.72
CA LEU A 276 -11.46 -5.59 5.34
C LEU A 276 -11.93 -5.24 6.76
N VAL A 277 -13.20 -4.89 6.94
CA VAL A 277 -13.77 -4.61 8.28
C VAL A 277 -13.64 -5.83 9.19
N ARG A 278 -14.01 -7.03 8.71
CA ARG A 278 -13.92 -8.28 9.48
C ARG A 278 -12.50 -8.61 9.95
N GLN A 279 -11.48 -8.32 9.12
CA GLN A 279 -10.08 -8.51 9.48
C GLN A 279 -9.59 -7.42 10.45
N ILE A 280 -10.02 -6.17 10.30
CA ILE A 280 -9.71 -5.08 11.24
C ILE A 280 -10.29 -5.38 12.63
N ASP A 281 -11.56 -5.82 12.73
CA ASP A 281 -12.19 -6.21 14.00
C ASP A 281 -11.45 -7.39 14.66
N ALA A 282 -11.05 -8.38 13.87
CA ALA A 282 -10.29 -9.53 14.36
C ALA A 282 -8.89 -9.15 14.86
N MET A 283 -8.21 -8.23 14.17
CA MET A 283 -6.92 -7.66 14.58
C MET A 283 -7.05 -6.79 15.83
N GLN A 284 -8.04 -5.89 15.89
CA GLN A 284 -8.27 -5.04 17.07
C GLN A 284 -8.55 -5.89 18.30
N GLY A 285 -9.44 -6.88 18.20
CA GLY A 285 -9.69 -7.81 19.30
C GLY A 285 -8.44 -8.63 19.71
N ALA A 286 -7.49 -8.87 18.81
CA ALA A 286 -6.21 -9.50 19.15
C ALA A 286 -5.25 -8.54 19.86
N ILE A 287 -5.19 -7.27 19.42
CA ILE A 287 -4.44 -6.19 20.05
C ILE A 287 -4.97 -5.94 21.47
N ASP A 288 -6.30 -5.90 21.65
CA ASP A 288 -6.94 -5.70 22.95
C ASP A 288 -6.59 -6.84 23.93
N ARG A 289 -6.69 -8.10 23.49
CA ARG A 289 -6.29 -9.28 24.27
C ARG A 289 -4.80 -9.24 24.66
N SER A 290 -3.92 -8.90 23.72
CA SER A 290 -2.48 -8.78 23.99
C SER A 290 -2.17 -7.63 24.96
N THR A 291 -2.85 -6.50 24.81
CA THR A 291 -2.75 -5.33 25.71
C THR A 291 -3.20 -5.68 27.12
N GLN A 292 -4.31 -6.39 27.29
CA GLN A 292 -4.79 -6.89 28.58
C GLN A 292 -3.81 -7.87 29.23
N GLN A 293 -3.22 -8.79 28.45
CA GLN A 293 -2.19 -9.71 28.94
C GLN A 293 -0.94 -8.97 29.44
N LEU A 294 -0.42 -8.01 28.65
CA LEU A 294 0.72 -7.17 29.04
C LEU A 294 0.42 -6.32 30.27
N GLN A 295 -0.78 -5.75 30.39
CA GLN A 295 -1.20 -5.01 31.59
C GLN A 295 -1.20 -5.91 32.83
N ALA A 296 -1.77 -7.11 32.75
CA ALA A 296 -1.77 -8.08 33.86
C ALA A 296 -0.34 -8.51 34.25
N GLU A 297 0.54 -8.76 33.27
CA GLU A 297 1.94 -9.15 33.51
C GLU A 297 2.76 -8.00 34.14
N VAL A 298 2.53 -6.75 33.71
CA VAL A 298 3.11 -5.56 34.33
C VAL A 298 2.63 -5.39 35.77
N THR A 299 1.33 -5.56 36.04
CA THR A 299 0.78 -5.50 37.40
C THR A 299 1.38 -6.58 38.31
N ALA A 300 1.52 -7.81 37.82
CA ALA A 300 2.16 -8.91 38.56
C ALA A 300 3.64 -8.59 38.89
N ARG A 301 4.41 -8.06 37.93
CA ARG A 301 5.79 -7.62 38.17
C ARG A 301 5.88 -6.47 39.18
N GLN A 302 4.93 -5.53 39.16
CA GLN A 302 4.88 -4.43 40.14
C GLN A 302 4.60 -4.94 41.56
N GLN A 303 3.70 -5.92 41.72
CA GLN A 303 3.43 -6.56 43.01
C GLN A 303 4.67 -7.30 43.54
N GLN A 304 5.32 -8.10 42.69
CA GLN A 304 6.54 -8.83 43.06
C GLN A 304 7.70 -7.86 43.43
N ALA A 305 7.84 -6.74 42.71
CA ALA A 305 8.83 -5.72 43.04
C ALA A 305 8.56 -5.04 44.39
N ALA A 306 7.29 -4.75 44.71
CA ALA A 306 6.90 -4.18 46.00
C ALA A 306 7.14 -5.16 47.17
N GLU A 307 6.87 -6.45 46.98
CA GLU A 307 7.17 -7.49 47.98
C GLU A 307 8.69 -7.63 48.21
N LEU A 308 9.49 -7.65 47.15
CA LEU A 308 10.95 -7.68 47.25
C LEU A 308 11.51 -6.43 47.96
N GLN A 309 10.94 -5.24 47.72
CA GLN A 309 11.31 -4.03 48.46
C GLN A 309 10.96 -4.12 49.95
N LEU A 310 9.80 -4.68 50.31
CA LEU A 310 9.41 -4.90 51.71
C LEU A 310 10.35 -5.91 52.40
N LEU A 311 10.69 -7.00 51.71
CA LEU A 311 11.63 -8.01 52.22
C LEU A 311 13.03 -7.43 52.41
N HIS A 312 13.51 -6.60 51.47
CA HIS A 312 14.80 -5.93 51.58
C HIS A 312 14.85 -4.97 52.79
N LYS A 313 13.77 -4.21 53.05
CA LYS A 313 13.65 -3.36 54.25
C LYS A 313 13.71 -4.19 55.54
N LYS A 314 13.03 -5.34 55.62
CA LYS A 314 13.09 -6.25 56.78
C LYS A 314 14.51 -6.77 57.00
N LEU A 315 15.22 -7.16 55.93
CA LEU A 315 16.62 -7.60 55.99
C LEU A 315 17.57 -6.49 56.45
N GLN A 316 17.37 -5.24 56.01
CA GLN A 316 18.16 -4.10 56.50
C GLN A 316 17.99 -3.87 58.01
N ILE A 317 16.76 -3.93 58.52
CA ILE A 317 16.47 -3.77 59.96
C ILE A 317 17.14 -4.90 60.76
N ALA A 318 16.94 -6.16 60.37
CA ALA A 318 17.55 -7.30 61.07
C ALA A 318 19.09 -7.25 61.07
N ASN A 319 19.71 -6.79 59.97
CA ASN A 319 21.16 -6.60 59.93
C ASN A 319 21.64 -5.43 60.81
N GLN A 320 20.84 -4.37 60.98
CA GLN A 320 21.14 -3.28 61.91
C GLN A 320 21.05 -3.75 63.37
N GLU A 321 20.01 -4.52 63.71
CA GLU A 321 19.83 -5.13 65.04
C GLU A 321 20.98 -6.09 65.38
N LEU A 322 21.34 -6.99 64.48
CA LEU A 322 22.50 -7.89 64.63
C LEU A 322 23.81 -7.13 64.78
N SER A 323 24.01 -6.05 64.02
CA SER A 323 25.21 -5.20 64.13
C SER A 323 25.28 -4.47 65.48
N ALA A 324 24.15 -3.99 66.00
CA ALA A 324 24.08 -3.36 67.30
C ALA A 324 24.34 -4.34 68.44
N LEU A 325 23.79 -5.56 68.36
CA LEU A 325 24.06 -6.65 69.31
C LEU A 325 25.54 -7.04 69.32
N ALA A 326 26.16 -7.19 68.14
CA ALA A 326 27.60 -7.48 68.03
C ALA A 326 28.48 -6.35 68.61
N TYR A 327 28.06 -5.08 68.44
CA TYR A 327 28.75 -3.93 69.06
C TYR A 327 28.64 -3.93 70.58
N ALA A 328 27.46 -4.26 71.13
CA ALA A 328 27.26 -4.40 72.57
C ALA A 328 28.09 -5.54 73.14
N ASP A 329 28.12 -6.70 72.49
CA ASP A 329 28.88 -7.87 72.97
C ASP A 329 30.40 -7.67 72.85
N GLY A 330 30.85 -6.89 71.87
CA GLY A 330 32.23 -6.39 71.80
C GLY A 330 32.62 -5.53 73.01
N LEU A 331 31.72 -4.69 73.51
CA LEU A 331 31.94 -3.94 74.77
C LEU A 331 31.97 -4.88 75.98
N THR A 332 31.13 -5.93 76.03
CA THR A 332 31.15 -6.97 77.07
C THR A 332 32.49 -7.71 77.09
N GLN A 333 33.04 -8.07 75.92
CA GLN A 333 34.36 -8.72 75.83
C GLN A 333 35.51 -7.79 76.23
N VAL A 334 35.43 -6.49 75.94
CA VAL A 334 36.42 -5.49 76.40
C VAL A 334 36.35 -5.31 77.92
N ALA A 335 35.16 -5.35 78.53
CA ALA A 335 35.01 -5.34 79.99
C ALA A 335 35.66 -6.59 80.63
N ASN A 336 35.34 -7.80 80.14
CA ASN A 336 35.89 -9.05 80.65
C ASN A 336 37.41 -9.23 80.41
N ARG A 337 38.04 -8.46 79.51
CA ARG A 337 39.51 -8.48 79.35
C ARG A 337 40.27 -7.61 80.36
N ARG A 338 39.59 -6.76 81.14
CA ARG A 338 40.25 -5.90 82.16
C ARG A 338 40.48 -6.56 83.52
N SER A 339 40.03 -7.80 83.72
CA SER A 339 40.15 -8.53 85.00
C SER A 339 41.33 -9.50 85.11
N SER A 340 42.17 -9.66 84.06
CA SER A 340 42.95 -10.90 83.87
C SER A 340 44.39 -10.69 83.35
N ILE A 341 45.18 -9.84 84.00
CA ILE A 341 46.58 -9.47 83.65
C ILE A 341 47.33 -9.15 84.96
N ASP A 342 48.52 -9.65 85.33
CA ASP A 342 49.41 -10.71 84.78
C ASP A 342 49.90 -11.58 86.00
N PRO A 343 51.16 -11.60 86.55
CA PRO A 343 52.48 -11.17 86.10
C PRO A 343 53.57 -12.28 86.06
N SER A 344 53.98 -12.69 84.86
CA SER A 344 55.40 -12.89 84.49
C SER A 344 56.15 -14.18 84.99
N PRO A 345 57.46 -14.37 84.71
CA PRO A 345 58.04 -14.62 83.37
C PRO A 345 59.14 -15.72 83.30
N ARG A 346 59.58 -16.14 82.09
CA ARG A 346 61.02 -16.25 81.70
C ARG A 346 61.32 -16.73 80.26
N ASN A 347 62.21 -15.96 79.61
CA ASN A 347 63.22 -16.23 78.58
C ASN A 347 63.28 -17.57 77.79
N GLY A 348 63.42 -17.44 76.47
CA GLY A 348 64.05 -18.38 75.51
C GLY A 348 64.41 -17.63 74.22
N SER A 349 65.53 -17.95 73.54
CA SER A 349 66.13 -17.05 72.52
C SER A 349 66.77 -17.76 71.32
N GLY A 350 66.63 -17.16 70.12
CA GLY A 350 67.29 -17.55 68.85
C GLY A 350 66.44 -18.50 67.97
N CYS A 351 66.60 -18.54 66.64
CA CYS A 351 67.38 -17.67 65.74
C CYS A 351 66.91 -17.85 64.27
N ASP A 352 67.04 -16.78 63.47
CA ASP A 352 67.24 -16.68 62.00
C ASP A 352 66.34 -17.42 60.97
N GLY A 353 66.04 -16.73 59.85
CA GLY A 353 65.35 -17.28 58.67
C GLY A 353 64.89 -16.19 57.66
N GLU A 354 65.17 -16.36 56.36
CA GLU A 354 65.05 -15.30 55.33
C GLU A 354 63.82 -15.44 54.38
N GLY A 355 63.34 -14.29 53.85
CA GLY A 355 62.81 -14.12 52.47
C GLY A 355 61.47 -14.78 52.08
N GLN A 356 60.87 -14.49 50.91
CA GLN A 356 61.08 -13.39 49.94
C GLN A 356 59.89 -13.33 48.93
N TYR A 357 59.41 -12.12 48.56
CA TYR A 357 58.47 -11.84 47.43
C TYR A 357 57.07 -12.53 47.43
N GLY A 358 56.06 -12.14 46.64
CA GLY A 358 55.92 -11.04 45.66
C GLY A 358 54.46 -10.81 45.19
N PHE A 359 54.21 -9.75 44.42
CA PHE A 359 52.87 -9.33 43.94
C PHE A 359 52.31 -10.18 42.77
N GLY A 360 50.98 -10.21 42.63
CA GLY A 360 50.26 -10.63 41.41
C GLY A 360 48.82 -10.12 41.40
N ALA A 361 48.35 -9.51 40.30
CA ALA A 361 47.06 -8.82 40.26
C ALA A 361 46.30 -8.97 38.93
N LEU A 362 44.97 -8.86 39.02
CA LEU A 362 43.99 -8.43 38.01
C LEU A 362 44.08 -8.96 36.56
N ARG A 363 42.97 -9.56 36.09
CA ARG A 363 42.35 -9.12 34.82
C ARG A 363 40.90 -9.55 34.68
N CYS A 364 40.04 -8.60 34.29
CA CYS A 364 38.77 -8.90 33.62
C CYS A 364 39.02 -9.28 32.15
N ARG A 365 38.04 -9.94 31.52
CA ARG A 365 37.89 -9.97 30.06
C ARG A 365 36.46 -9.62 29.69
N SER A 366 36.28 -8.58 28.88
CA SER A 366 35.14 -8.43 27.99
C SER A 366 35.38 -9.25 26.72
N PHE A 367 34.31 -9.57 25.99
CA PHE A 367 34.37 -10.28 24.70
C PHE A 367 33.45 -9.57 23.69
N GLN A 368 33.80 -9.60 22.41
CA GLN A 368 33.04 -9.01 21.32
C GLN A 368 32.93 -10.00 20.15
N GLY A 369 31.81 -9.90 19.43
CA GLY A 369 31.77 -9.95 17.97
C GLY A 369 32.09 -11.27 17.26
N LEU A 370 31.04 -11.88 16.71
CA LEU A 370 30.98 -12.33 15.32
C LEU A 370 29.56 -12.07 14.79
#